data_AF-A0A455UEJ3-F1
#
_entry.id   AF-A0A455UEJ3-F1
#
_cell.length_a   1.000
_cell.length_b   1.000
_cell.length_c   1.000
_cell.angle_alpha   90.00
_cell.angle_beta   90.00
_cell.angle_gamma   90.00
#
_symmetry.space_group_name_H-M   'P 1'
#
loop_
_entity.id
_entity.type
_entity.pdbx_description
1 polymer ?
#
loop_
_entity_poly.entity_id
_entity_poly.type
_entity_poly.pdbx_seq_one_letter_code
_entity_poly.pdbx_strand_id
1 'polypeptide(L)'
;MAEDAREFLNIESLDWHTRQSVLTDHSINKFKPLMTRVERDKIDAMIEASKEDLVEEQKLKEAPKARWQMNPSPLKSILQRLRRSTSGLHASLRPST
;
A
#
# COMPACT_ATOMS: atom_id res chain seq x y z
N MET A 1 -17.16 -6.41 -15.76
CA MET A 1 -18.03 -5.27 -15.37
C MET A 1 -17.84 -4.06 -16.27
N ALA A 2 -16.68 -3.39 -16.28
CA ALA A 2 -16.46 -2.24 -17.17
C ALA A 2 -16.58 -2.64 -18.65
N GLU A 3 -16.03 -3.80 -19.01
CA GLU A 3 -16.18 -4.44 -20.34
C GLU A 3 -17.66 -4.64 -20.72
N ASP A 4 -18.44 -5.26 -19.84
CA ASP A 4 -19.84 -5.59 -20.09
C ASP A 4 -20.71 -4.33 -20.21
N ALA A 5 -20.42 -3.29 -19.43
CA ALA A 5 -21.08 -1.99 -19.53
C ALA A 5 -20.74 -1.29 -20.85
N ARG A 6 -19.50 -1.38 -21.30
CA ARG A 6 -19.02 -0.86 -22.58
C ARG A 6 -19.69 -1.56 -23.77
N GLU A 7 -19.81 -2.89 -23.70
CA GLU A 7 -20.56 -3.68 -24.68
C GLU A 7 -22.05 -3.34 -24.68
N PHE A 8 -22.68 -3.22 -23.50
CA PHE A 8 -24.10 -2.83 -23.40
C PHE A 8 -24.36 -1.44 -23.99
N LEU A 9 -23.50 -0.47 -23.64
CA LEU A 9 -23.56 0.89 -24.17
C LEU A 9 -23.11 0.99 -25.62
N ASN A 10 -22.59 -0.08 -26.23
CA ASN A 10 -22.12 -0.11 -27.62
C ASN A 10 -21.12 1.02 -27.94
N ILE A 11 -20.08 1.13 -27.11
CA ILE A 11 -19.04 2.17 -27.22
C ILE A 11 -17.65 1.54 -27.16
N GLU A 12 -16.66 2.19 -27.78
CA GLU A 12 -15.30 1.64 -27.85
C GLU A 12 -14.54 1.80 -26.53
N SER A 13 -14.70 2.92 -25.83
CA SER A 13 -13.99 3.21 -24.57
C SER A 13 -14.85 3.91 -23.51
N LEU A 14 -14.47 3.74 -22.25
CA LEU A 14 -15.07 4.36 -21.06
C LEU A 14 -14.04 5.29 -20.37
N ASP A 15 -13.25 6.01 -21.17
CA ASP A 15 -12.21 6.88 -20.64
C ASP A 15 -12.78 8.10 -19.91
N TRP A 16 -11.97 8.69 -19.04
CA TRP A 16 -12.39 9.85 -18.25
C TRP A 16 -12.82 11.04 -19.10
N HIS A 17 -12.23 11.22 -20.29
CA HIS A 17 -12.54 12.32 -21.19
C HIS A 17 -13.85 12.11 -21.97
N THR A 18 -14.18 10.85 -22.34
CA THR A 18 -15.34 10.55 -23.20
C THR A 18 -16.66 10.83 -22.49
N ARG A 19 -16.66 10.81 -21.15
CA ARG A 19 -17.85 11.13 -20.32
C ARG A 19 -18.46 12.52 -20.57
N GLN A 20 -17.71 13.45 -21.17
CA GLN A 20 -18.20 14.80 -21.48
C GLN A 20 -19.13 14.81 -22.69
N SER A 21 -19.03 13.79 -23.55
CA SER A 21 -19.92 13.61 -24.69
C SER A 21 -21.15 12.83 -24.27
N VAL A 22 -22.32 13.44 -24.39
CA VAL A 22 -23.59 12.78 -24.09
C VAL A 22 -24.00 11.93 -25.29
N LEU A 23 -24.35 10.67 -25.05
CA LEU A 23 -24.79 9.73 -26.07
C LEU A 23 -26.27 10.00 -26.45
N THR A 24 -26.52 11.04 -27.24
CA THR A 24 -27.84 11.33 -27.82
C THR A 24 -28.01 10.62 -29.17
N ASP A 25 -29.21 10.10 -29.45
CA ASP A 25 -29.52 9.31 -30.67
C ASP A 25 -28.61 8.09 -30.89
N HIS A 26 -28.09 7.53 -29.79
CA HIS A 26 -27.16 6.40 -29.80
C HIS A 26 -27.88 5.07 -29.55
N SER A 27 -27.59 4.06 -30.36
CA SER A 27 -28.16 2.72 -30.20
C SER A 27 -27.39 1.90 -29.16
N ILE A 28 -28.10 1.40 -28.16
CA ILE A 28 -27.56 0.48 -27.15
C ILE A 28 -27.87 -0.99 -27.50
N ASN A 29 -27.06 -1.90 -26.98
CA ASN A 29 -27.26 -3.34 -27.14
C ASN A 29 -28.33 -3.88 -26.16
N LYS A 30 -28.76 -5.13 -26.36
CA LYS A 30 -29.73 -5.77 -25.44
C LYS A 30 -29.14 -5.91 -24.04
N PHE A 31 -29.92 -5.52 -23.05
CA PHE A 31 -29.50 -5.59 -21.65
C PHE A 31 -29.30 -7.04 -21.19
N LYS A 32 -28.18 -7.28 -20.51
CA LYS A 32 -27.86 -8.50 -19.77
C LYS A 32 -27.53 -8.12 -18.32
N PRO A 33 -27.90 -8.93 -17.31
CA PRO A 33 -27.54 -8.64 -15.92
C PRO A 33 -26.02 -8.52 -15.74
N LEU A 34 -25.52 -7.35 -15.33
CA LEU A 34 -24.08 -7.07 -15.19
C LEU A 34 -23.52 -7.57 -13.85
N MET A 35 -24.35 -7.56 -12.83
CA MET A 35 -24.02 -8.02 -11.49
C MET A 35 -25.22 -8.74 -10.89
N THR A 36 -24.91 -9.83 -10.21
CA THR A 36 -25.87 -10.50 -9.33
C THR A 36 -25.60 -10.09 -7.89
N ARG A 37 -26.65 -10.07 -7.09
CA ARG A 37 -26.52 -9.93 -5.65
C ARG A 37 -25.58 -11.01 -5.10
N VAL A 38 -24.74 -10.64 -4.15
CA VAL A 38 -23.96 -11.61 -3.36
C VAL A 38 -24.84 -12.06 -2.20
N GLU A 39 -25.07 -13.37 -2.12
CA GLU A 39 -25.84 -13.97 -1.04
C GLU A 39 -24.98 -14.24 0.20
N ARG A 40 -25.62 -14.24 1.37
CA ARG A 40 -24.95 -14.40 2.67
C ARG A 40 -24.13 -15.69 2.73
N ASP A 41 -24.70 -16.79 2.27
CA ASP A 41 -24.07 -18.11 2.30
C ASP A 41 -22.72 -18.12 1.56
N LYS A 42 -22.58 -17.35 0.47
CA LYS A 42 -21.30 -17.21 -0.25
C LYS A 42 -20.25 -16.43 0.55
N ILE A 43 -20.70 -15.43 1.31
CA ILE A 43 -19.83 -14.65 2.20
C ILE A 43 -19.37 -15.54 3.35
N ASP A 44 -20.29 -16.27 3.98
CA ASP A 44 -19.99 -17.15 5.10
C ASP A 44 -19.04 -18.28 4.68
N ALA A 45 -19.27 -18.91 3.52
CA ALA A 45 -18.38 -19.93 2.97
C ALA A 45 -16.96 -19.39 2.68
N MET A 46 -16.84 -18.16 2.15
CA MET A 46 -15.54 -17.52 1.95
C MET A 46 -14.82 -17.27 3.28
N ILE A 47 -15.55 -16.79 4.30
CA ILE A 47 -14.99 -16.53 5.63
C ILE A 47 -14.50 -17.84 6.26
N GLU A 48 -15.29 -18.91 6.22
CA GLU A 48 -14.86 -20.22 6.73
C GLU A 48 -13.61 -20.74 6.00
N ALA A 49 -13.57 -20.64 4.67
CA ALA A 49 -12.40 -21.05 3.89
C ALA A 49 -11.12 -20.30 4.31
N SER A 50 -11.23 -19.01 4.63
CA SER A 50 -10.08 -18.21 5.08
C SER A 50 -9.64 -18.47 6.52
N LYS A 51 -10.42 -19.16 7.36
CA LYS A 51 -10.02 -19.42 8.76
C LYS A 51 -8.84 -20.37 8.88
N GLU A 52 -8.75 -21.36 8.01
CA GLU A 52 -7.62 -22.31 8.01
C GLU A 52 -6.33 -21.61 7.55
N ASP A 53 -6.42 -20.77 6.51
CA ASP A 53 -5.29 -19.96 6.02
C ASP A 53 -4.76 -18.97 7.08
N LEU A 54 -5.67 -18.39 7.87
CA LEU A 54 -5.31 -17.47 8.96
C LEU A 54 -4.50 -18.13 10.08
N VAL A 55 -4.72 -19.43 10.35
CA VAL A 55 -3.96 -20.18 11.37
C VAL A 55 -2.53 -20.45 10.88
N GLU A 56 -2.35 -20.77 9.61
CA GLU A 56 -1.02 -20.96 9.02
C GLU A 56 -0.24 -19.64 8.90
N GLU A 57 -0.90 -18.53 8.57
CA GLU A 57 -0.26 -17.20 8.63
C GLU A 57 0.16 -16.79 10.05
N GLN A 58 -0.60 -17.18 11.08
CA GLN A 58 -0.24 -16.88 12.47
C GLN A 58 0.98 -17.67 12.93
N LYS A 59 1.09 -18.95 12.55
CA LYS A 59 2.30 -19.76 12.80
C LYS A 59 3.54 -19.17 12.11
N LEU A 60 3.39 -18.62 10.91
CA LEU A 60 4.48 -17.93 10.20
C LEU A 60 4.88 -16.60 10.87
N LYS A 61 3.94 -15.91 11.54
CA LYS A 61 4.21 -14.67 12.31
C LYS A 61 4.83 -14.93 13.70
N GLU A 62 4.67 -16.13 14.24
CA GLU A 62 5.27 -16.58 15.51
C GLU A 62 6.66 -17.21 15.36
N ALA A 63 7.13 -17.45 14.13
CA ALA A 63 8.55 -17.69 13.88
C ALA A 63 9.35 -16.56 14.55
N PRO A 64 10.45 -16.89 15.28
CA PRO A 64 11.10 -15.93 16.14
C PRO A 64 11.47 -14.73 15.29
N LYS A 65 10.88 -13.55 15.60
CA LYS A 65 11.35 -12.26 15.09
C LYS A 65 12.83 -12.23 15.41
N ALA A 66 13.65 -12.60 14.42
CA ALA A 66 15.09 -12.48 14.48
C ALA A 66 15.30 -11.04 14.91
N ARG A 67 15.76 -10.89 16.16
CA ARG A 67 15.85 -9.61 16.84
C ARG A 67 16.64 -8.72 15.90
N TRP A 68 15.95 -7.75 15.30
CA TRP A 68 16.55 -6.77 14.40
C TRP A 68 17.72 -6.16 15.16
N GLN A 69 18.93 -6.67 14.92
CA GLN A 69 20.14 -6.07 15.44
C GLN A 69 20.35 -4.84 14.58
N MET A 70 19.66 -3.76 14.94
CA MET A 70 20.03 -2.42 14.55
C MET A 70 21.40 -2.15 15.17
N ASN A 71 22.46 -2.54 14.46
CA ASN A 71 23.78 -1.99 14.70
C ASN A 71 23.63 -0.47 14.57
N PRO A 72 24.00 0.33 15.60
CA PRO A 72 23.81 1.76 15.55
C PRO A 72 24.53 2.28 14.29
N SER A 73 23.76 2.93 13.41
CA SER A 73 24.26 3.41 12.13
C SER A 73 25.55 4.22 12.32
N PRO A 74 26.53 4.09 11.42
CA PRO A 74 27.84 4.75 11.53
C PRO A 74 27.76 6.27 11.67
N LEU A 75 26.61 6.87 11.31
CA LEU A 75 26.33 8.29 11.54
C LEU A 75 26.34 8.68 13.03
N LYS A 76 25.88 7.80 13.94
CA LYS A 76 25.86 8.11 15.38
C LYS A 76 27.28 8.17 15.97
N SER A 77 28.18 7.29 15.54
CA SER A 77 29.58 7.31 15.99
C SER A 77 30.36 8.48 15.38
N ILE A 78 30.07 8.87 14.13
CA ILE A 78 30.65 10.06 13.48
C ILE A 78 30.24 11.35 14.22
N LEU A 79 28.95 11.52 14.51
CA LEU A 79 28.46 12.69 15.25
C LEU A 79 29.03 12.77 16.68
N GLN A 80 29.20 11.61 17.35
CA GLN A 80 29.78 11.57 18.69
C GLN A 80 31.29 11.90 18.69
N ARG A 81 32.01 11.55 17.62
CA ARG A 81 33.42 11.91 17.41
C ARG A 81 33.57 13.41 17.12
N LEU A 82 32.70 13.98 16.28
CA LEU A 82 32.68 15.42 16.00
C LEU A 82 32.35 16.25 17.24
N ARG A 83 31.36 15.83 18.04
CA ARG A 83 31.00 16.49 19.31
C ARG A 83 32.15 16.49 20.32
N ARG A 84 32.95 15.42 20.40
CA ARG A 84 34.13 15.33 21.28
C ARG A 84 35.31 16.17 20.78
N SER A 85 35.47 16.30 19.46
CA SER A 85 36.52 17.09 18.82
C SER A 85 36.34 18.60 19.03
N THR A 86 35.09 19.09 19.05
CA THR A 86 34.81 20.54 19.25
C THR A 86 34.94 20.98 20.71
N SER A 87 34.80 20.07 21.67
CA SER A 87 35.06 20.33 23.09
C SER A 87 36.55 20.42 23.46
N GLY A 88 37.47 20.06 22.54
CA GLY A 88 38.92 20.14 22.76
C GLY A 88 39.59 21.40 22.21
N LEU A 89 38.88 22.24 21.44
CA LEU A 89 39.48 23.39 20.72
C LEU A 89 39.27 24.76 21.40
N HIS A 90 38.68 24.81 22.59
CA HIS A 90 38.47 26.07 23.33
C HIS A 90 39.40 26.24 24.56
N ALA A 91 40.35 25.32 24.79
CA ALA A 91 41.17 25.29 26.00
C ALA A 91 42.63 25.77 25.83
N SER A 92 43.03 26.28 24.66
CA SER A 92 44.38 26.83 24.46
C SER A 92 44.36 28.04 23.55
N LEU A 93 44.02 29.21 24.08
CA LEU A 93 44.41 30.55 23.56
C LEU A 93 43.81 31.64 24.47
N ARG A 94 44.48 31.92 25.60
CA ARG A 94 44.52 33.26 26.20
C ARG A 94 45.92 33.54 26.80
N PRO A 95 46.39 34.80 26.70
CA PRO A 95 47.82 35.15 26.69
C PRO A 95 48.48 35.26 28.07
N SER A 96 49.81 35.14 28.09
CA SER A 96 50.67 35.40 29.23
C SER A 96 50.62 36.87 29.67
N THR A 97 50.42 37.07 30.97
CA THR A 97 51.00 38.17 31.74
C THR A 97 51.79 37.57 32.88
#